data_AF-A0AAD9CPI4-F1
#
_entry.id   AF-A0AAD9CPI4-F1
#
_cell.length_a   1.000
_cell.length_b   1.000
_cell.length_c   1.000
_cell.angle_alpha   90.00
_cell.angle_beta   90.00
_cell.angle_gamma   90.00
#
_symmetry.space_group_name_H-M   'P 1'
#
loop_
_entity.id
_entity.type
_entity.pdbx_description
1 polymer ?
#
loop_
_entity_poly.entity_id
_entity_poly.type
_entity_poly.pdbx_seq_one_letter_code
_entity_poly.pdbx_strand_id
1 'polypeptide(L)'
;DEFRADRDLSEEDARNAVSIHHSLAMRAADYSKRPNVFYLRTADWRVFLLQAPTPEQMQSWITRINVVAAMFSAPPFPKVKGREMDEQKLRQEYLEFEKTRYGTYSLLLRARLAHGDEDLSAFEARLLDDGLQRAHSSPTLPQEPQKKSRGHKTSRSLKGTSCSSSSSTDRKKNGGEKPEEEAA
;
A
#
# COMPACT_ATOMS: atom_id res chain seq x y z
N ASP A 1 1.73 35.19 -25.82
CA ASP A 1 1.22 34.05 -26.60
C ASP A 1 0.08 33.36 -25.87
N GLU A 2 -1.13 33.74 -26.23
CA GLU A 2 -2.36 33.10 -25.73
C GLU A 2 -2.56 31.77 -26.47
N PHE A 3 -2.68 30.67 -25.71
CA PHE A 3 -3.25 29.44 -26.22
C PHE A 3 -4.73 29.68 -26.52
N ARG A 4 -5.07 29.92 -27.79
CA ARG A 4 -6.46 29.94 -28.26
C ARG A 4 -6.91 28.51 -28.45
N ALA A 5 -7.84 28.06 -27.59
CA ALA A 5 -8.40 26.72 -27.62
C ALA A 5 -9.13 26.38 -28.95
N ASP A 6 -9.51 27.40 -29.74
CA ASP A 6 -10.18 27.25 -31.04
C ASP A 6 -9.22 27.10 -32.24
N ARG A 7 -7.90 26.98 -32.01
CA ARG A 7 -6.96 26.69 -33.09
C ARG A 7 -6.83 25.19 -33.26
N ASP A 8 -7.07 24.70 -34.48
CA ASP A 8 -6.79 23.32 -34.85
C ASP A 8 -5.32 22.97 -34.57
N LEU A 9 -5.09 21.85 -33.87
CA LEU A 9 -3.75 21.35 -33.59
C LEU A 9 -3.07 20.97 -34.90
N SER A 10 -1.91 21.56 -35.18
CA SER A 10 -1.15 21.21 -36.38
C SER A 10 -0.50 19.84 -36.23
N GLU A 11 -0.10 19.21 -37.34
CA GLU A 11 0.68 17.97 -37.28
C GLU A 11 2.00 18.14 -36.51
N GLU A 12 2.60 19.33 -36.55
CA GLU A 12 3.82 19.62 -35.81
C GLU A 12 3.55 19.68 -34.31
N ASP A 13 2.42 20.25 -33.89
CA ASP A 13 1.98 20.23 -32.49
C ASP A 13 1.76 18.79 -32.01
N ALA A 14 1.18 17.93 -32.86
CA ALA A 14 0.98 16.51 -32.55
C ALA A 14 2.30 15.73 -32.45
N ARG A 15 3.27 16.02 -33.33
CA ARG A 15 4.62 15.40 -33.28
C ARG A 15 5.41 15.82 -32.04
N ASN A 16 5.19 17.04 -31.57
CA ASN A 16 5.85 17.59 -30.38
C ASN A 16 5.08 17.31 -29.08
N ALA A 17 3.92 16.66 -29.16
CA ALA A 17 3.10 16.36 -27.99
C ALA A 17 3.80 15.38 -27.05
N VAL A 18 3.81 15.71 -25.76
CA VAL A 18 4.34 14.85 -24.70
C VAL A 18 3.17 14.22 -23.96
N SER A 19 3.13 12.89 -23.94
CA SER A 19 2.12 12.18 -23.16
C SER A 19 2.42 12.24 -21.67
N ILE A 20 1.42 12.65 -20.88
CA ILE A 20 1.55 12.87 -19.43
C ILE A 20 1.00 11.71 -18.58
N HIS A 21 0.46 10.66 -19.18
CA HIS A 21 0.10 9.44 -18.45
C HIS A 21 1.33 8.89 -17.72
N HIS A 22 1.14 8.44 -16.48
CA HIS A 22 2.18 7.98 -15.56
C HIS A 22 3.38 8.95 -15.41
N SER A 23 3.20 10.23 -15.73
CA SER A 23 4.27 11.21 -15.58
C SER A 23 4.38 11.69 -14.13
N LEU A 24 5.56 12.19 -13.80
CA LEU A 24 5.85 12.83 -12.53
C LEU A 24 6.60 14.13 -12.78
N ALA A 25 5.98 15.24 -12.37
CA ALA A 25 6.61 16.55 -12.33
C ALA A 25 7.19 16.83 -10.94
N MET A 26 8.42 17.34 -10.88
CA MET A 26 9.10 17.69 -9.62
C MET A 26 10.09 18.84 -9.79
N ARG A 27 10.26 19.67 -8.76
CA ARG A 27 11.27 20.74 -8.77
C ARG A 27 12.67 20.18 -9.01
N ALA A 28 13.43 20.83 -9.88
CA ALA A 28 14.83 20.48 -10.13
C ALA A 28 15.73 21.17 -9.08
N ALA A 29 15.84 20.58 -7.89
CA ALA A 29 16.55 21.18 -6.75
C ALA A 29 18.08 21.22 -6.94
N ASP A 30 18.59 20.34 -7.76
CA ASP A 30 19.99 20.18 -8.17
C ASP A 30 20.36 21.02 -9.41
N TYR A 31 19.38 21.65 -10.07
CA TYR A 31 19.62 22.50 -11.23
C TYR A 31 19.73 23.98 -10.85
N SER A 32 20.95 24.52 -10.92
CA SER A 32 21.26 25.89 -10.48
C SER A 32 21.45 26.92 -11.61
N LYS A 33 21.48 26.49 -12.87
CA LYS A 33 21.78 27.40 -14.01
C LYS A 33 20.67 28.40 -14.29
N ARG A 34 19.40 28.03 -14.04
CA ARG A 34 18.24 28.90 -14.22
C ARG A 34 17.25 28.69 -13.07
N PRO A 35 16.56 29.74 -12.60
CA PRO A 35 15.53 29.61 -11.59
C PRO A 35 14.24 29.02 -12.17
N ASN A 36 13.34 28.58 -11.28
CA ASN A 36 11.99 28.15 -11.63
C ASN A 36 11.97 26.96 -12.62
N VAL A 37 12.91 26.04 -12.45
CA VAL A 37 13.06 24.86 -13.30
C VAL A 37 12.54 23.61 -12.60
N PHE A 38 11.84 22.77 -13.35
CA PHE A 38 11.30 21.50 -12.90
C PHE A 38 11.55 20.38 -13.92
N TYR A 39 11.66 19.16 -13.41
CA TYR A 39 11.70 17.94 -14.20
C TYR A 39 10.29 17.48 -14.52
N LEU A 40 10.10 16.97 -15.74
CA LEU A 40 8.97 16.12 -16.11
C LEU A 40 9.51 14.76 -16.55
N ARG A 41 9.27 13.73 -15.75
CA ARG A 41 9.58 12.33 -16.11
C ARG A 41 8.33 11.68 -16.67
N THR A 42 8.43 11.04 -17.81
CA THR A 42 7.31 10.42 -18.54
C THR A 42 7.33 8.89 -18.43
N ALA A 43 6.24 8.23 -18.85
CA ALA A 43 6.06 6.79 -18.78
C ALA A 43 7.11 5.98 -19.55
N ASP A 44 7.68 6.56 -20.61
CA ASP A 44 8.75 5.97 -21.41
C ASP A 44 10.14 6.42 -20.94
N TRP A 45 10.22 6.88 -19.68
CA TRP A 45 11.44 7.19 -18.94
C TRP A 45 12.21 8.40 -19.46
N ARG A 46 11.67 9.15 -20.43
CA ARG A 46 12.24 10.44 -20.83
C ARG A 46 12.10 11.45 -19.71
N VAL A 47 13.13 12.28 -19.55
CA VAL A 47 13.18 13.38 -18.58
C VAL A 47 13.32 14.70 -19.33
N PHE A 48 12.37 15.60 -19.14
CA PHE A 48 12.39 16.95 -19.70
C PHE A 48 12.71 17.97 -18.61
N LEU A 49 13.37 19.04 -18.99
CA LEU A 49 13.68 20.17 -18.12
C LEU A 49 12.89 21.39 -18.59
N LEU A 50 11.98 21.88 -17.75
CA LEU A 50 11.02 22.93 -18.09
C LEU A 50 11.21 24.14 -17.18
N GLN A 51 11.21 25.34 -17.74
CA GLN A 51 11.35 26.59 -17.01
C GLN A 51 10.03 27.34 -17.00
N ALA A 52 9.57 27.75 -15.81
CA ALA A 52 8.41 28.62 -15.66
C ALA A 52 8.81 30.09 -15.45
N PRO A 53 7.93 31.06 -15.77
CA PRO A 53 8.20 32.48 -15.53
C PRO A 53 8.39 32.84 -14.05
N THR A 54 7.59 32.24 -13.15
CA THR A 54 7.62 32.52 -11.71
C THR A 54 7.61 31.23 -10.88
N PRO A 55 8.05 31.26 -9.61
CA PRO A 55 7.98 30.07 -8.76
C PRO A 55 6.54 29.61 -8.50
N GLU A 56 5.56 30.52 -8.42
CA GLU A 56 4.14 30.18 -8.27
C GLU A 56 3.62 29.45 -9.50
N GLN A 57 3.99 29.92 -10.70
CA GLN A 57 3.63 29.24 -11.95
C GLN A 57 4.29 27.87 -12.03
N MET A 58 5.55 27.73 -11.63
CA MET A 58 6.22 26.43 -11.55
C MET A 58 5.45 25.45 -10.65
N GLN A 59 5.07 25.88 -9.45
CA GLN A 59 4.30 25.04 -8.53
C GLN A 59 2.91 24.69 -9.07
N SER A 60 2.24 25.65 -9.70
CA SER A 60 0.96 25.43 -10.37
C SER A 60 1.06 24.39 -11.49
N TRP A 61 2.10 24.49 -12.34
CA TRP A 61 2.37 23.52 -13.40
C TRP A 61 2.65 22.12 -12.86
N ILE A 62 3.56 22.01 -11.88
CA ILE A 62 3.88 20.73 -11.22
C ILE A 62 2.60 20.09 -10.67
N THR A 63 1.80 20.86 -9.93
CA THR A 63 0.57 20.37 -9.31
C THR A 63 -0.44 19.92 -10.36
N ARG A 64 -0.70 20.75 -11.37
CA ARG A 64 -1.68 20.44 -12.42
C ARG A 64 -1.31 19.21 -13.21
N ILE A 65 -0.04 19.07 -13.60
CA ILE A 65 0.45 17.88 -14.33
C ILE A 65 0.27 16.64 -13.45
N ASN A 66 0.69 16.68 -12.18
CA ASN A 66 0.60 15.53 -11.29
C ASN A 66 -0.86 15.13 -10.99
N VAL A 67 -1.77 16.09 -10.84
CA VAL A 67 -3.20 15.83 -10.66
C VAL A 67 -3.77 15.11 -11.90
N VAL A 68 -3.50 15.64 -13.10
CA VAL A 68 -3.99 15.03 -14.34
C VAL A 68 -3.37 13.64 -14.53
N ALA A 69 -2.06 13.50 -14.34
CA ALA A 69 -1.39 12.21 -14.39
C ALA A 69 -2.05 11.22 -13.42
N ALA A 70 -2.30 11.59 -12.17
CA ALA A 70 -2.95 10.72 -11.19
C ALA A 70 -4.38 10.31 -11.60
N MET A 71 -5.19 11.26 -12.08
CA MET A 71 -6.59 11.02 -12.47
C MET A 71 -6.73 10.06 -13.65
N PHE A 72 -5.82 10.12 -14.61
CA PHE A 72 -5.92 9.36 -15.86
C PHE A 72 -4.99 8.13 -15.92
N SER A 73 -4.09 7.98 -14.95
CA SER A 73 -3.18 6.82 -14.87
C SER A 73 -3.75 5.66 -14.07
N ALA A 74 -4.66 5.93 -13.14
CA ALA A 74 -5.36 4.88 -12.44
C ALA A 74 -6.41 4.27 -13.38
N PRO A 75 -6.53 2.92 -13.45
CA PRO A 75 -7.65 2.30 -14.15
C PRO A 75 -8.97 2.88 -13.60
N PRO A 76 -9.90 3.32 -14.46
CA PRO A 76 -11.22 3.71 -13.98
C PRO A 76 -11.81 2.53 -13.22
N PHE A 77 -12.30 2.77 -12.00
CA PHE A 77 -12.91 1.71 -11.18
C PHE A 77 -13.90 0.95 -12.05
N PRO A 78 -13.60 -0.31 -12.38
CA PRO A 78 -14.42 -0.98 -13.36
C PRO A 78 -15.76 -1.27 -12.69
N LYS A 79 -16.84 -1.12 -13.45
CA LYS A 79 -18.20 -1.47 -13.00
C LYS A 79 -18.32 -3.00 -12.99
N VAL A 80 -17.50 -3.69 -12.20
CA VAL A 80 -17.46 -5.15 -12.22
C VAL A 80 -18.42 -5.75 -11.20
N LYS A 81 -18.86 -6.97 -11.50
CA LYS A 81 -19.72 -7.76 -10.63
C LYS A 81 -18.91 -8.87 -9.98
N GLY A 82 -19.16 -9.11 -8.68
CA GLY A 82 -18.68 -10.28 -7.96
C GLY A 82 -17.16 -10.35 -7.80
N ARG A 83 -16.57 -11.50 -8.15
CA ARG A 83 -15.20 -11.92 -7.82
C ARG A 83 -14.10 -10.92 -8.20
N GLU A 84 -14.23 -10.19 -9.31
CA GLU A 84 -13.23 -9.22 -9.74
C GLU A 84 -13.18 -7.98 -8.83
N MET A 85 -14.33 -7.58 -8.25
CA MET A 85 -14.37 -6.50 -7.25
C MET A 85 -13.67 -6.94 -5.96
N ASP A 86 -13.88 -8.18 -5.52
CA ASP A 86 -13.23 -8.72 -4.32
C ASP A 86 -11.70 -8.82 -4.50
N GLU A 87 -11.26 -9.25 -5.69
CA GLU A 87 -9.83 -9.29 -6.03
C GLU A 87 -9.21 -7.89 -6.10
N GLN A 88 -9.91 -6.91 -6.66
CA GLN A 88 -9.46 -5.52 -6.68
C GLN A 88 -9.40 -4.91 -5.29
N LYS A 89 -10.37 -5.22 -4.43
CA LYS A 89 -10.37 -4.77 -3.04
C LYS A 89 -9.17 -5.34 -2.28
N LEU A 90 -8.91 -6.64 -2.40
CA LEU A 90 -7.74 -7.26 -1.80
C LEU A 90 -6.43 -6.65 -2.33
N ARG A 91 -6.35 -6.40 -3.65
CA ARG A 91 -5.20 -5.73 -4.25
C ARG A 91 -5.01 -4.32 -3.70
N GLN A 92 -6.09 -3.55 -3.54
CA GLN A 92 -6.05 -2.21 -2.98
C GLN A 92 -5.60 -2.23 -1.50
N GLU A 93 -6.17 -3.11 -0.68
CA GLU A 93 -5.77 -3.30 0.72
C GLU A 93 -4.29 -3.68 0.83
N TYR A 94 -3.81 -4.57 -0.05
CA TYR A 94 -2.40 -4.94 -0.11
C TYR A 94 -1.49 -3.76 -0.51
N LEU A 95 -1.90 -2.95 -1.49
CA LEU A 95 -1.14 -1.76 -1.89
C LEU A 95 -1.10 -0.69 -0.79
N GLU A 96 -2.18 -0.52 -0.04
CA GLU A 96 -2.24 0.37 1.12
C GLU A 96 -1.34 -0.10 2.26
N PHE A 97 -1.33 -1.41 2.51
CA PHE A 97 -0.38 -2.04 3.43
C PHE A 97 1.07 -1.79 3.00
N GLU A 98 1.41 -2.06 1.74
CA GLU A 98 2.76 -1.82 1.19
C GLU A 98 3.16 -0.35 1.29
N LYS A 99 2.26 0.58 0.93
CA LYS A 99 2.48 2.02 1.04
C LYS A 99 2.79 2.42 2.50
N THR A 100 2.01 1.92 3.44
CA THR A 100 2.22 2.19 4.88
C THR A 100 3.56 1.62 5.33
N ARG A 101 3.87 0.37 4.96
CA ARG A 101 5.13 -0.30 5.29
C ARG A 101 6.35 0.47 4.77
N TYR A 102 6.35 0.88 3.50
CA TYR A 102 7.45 1.68 2.94
C TYR A 102 7.47 3.12 3.48
N GLY A 103 6.32 3.68 3.87
CA GLY A 103 6.24 4.94 4.61
C GLY A 103 6.97 4.86 5.94
N THR A 104 6.73 3.81 6.72
CA THR A 104 7.48 3.51 7.96
C THR A 104 8.97 3.36 7.67
N TYR A 105 9.36 2.55 6.67
CA TYR A 105 10.78 2.39 6.33
C TYR A 105 11.47 3.71 5.97
N SER A 106 10.78 4.56 5.21
CA SER A 106 11.30 5.88 4.85
C SER A 106 11.48 6.78 6.08
N LEU A 107 10.53 6.75 7.03
CA LEU A 107 10.64 7.46 8.30
C LEU A 107 11.86 6.98 9.11
N LEU A 108 12.03 5.66 9.24
CA LEU A 108 13.15 5.07 9.97
C LEU A 108 14.50 5.45 9.34
N LEU A 109 14.61 5.36 8.01
CA LEU A 109 15.82 5.71 7.27
C LEU A 109 16.19 7.19 7.43
N ARG A 110 15.22 8.10 7.34
CA ARG A 110 15.47 9.54 7.54
C ARG A 110 15.96 9.83 8.95
N ALA A 111 15.33 9.24 9.96
CA ALA A 111 15.70 9.47 11.34
C ALA A 111 17.09 8.89 11.65
N ARG A 112 17.45 7.72 11.09
CA ARG A 112 18.83 7.19 11.17
C ARG A 112 19.85 8.11 10.50
N LEU A 113 19.58 8.61 9.30
CA LEU A 113 20.48 9.53 8.60
C LEU A 113 20.67 10.86 9.35
N ALA A 114 19.65 11.36 10.03
CA ALA A 114 19.73 12.60 10.81
C ALA A 114 20.54 12.45 12.11
N HIS A 115 20.57 11.25 12.72
CA HIS A 115 21.14 11.06 14.06
C HIS A 115 22.39 10.17 14.08
N GLY A 116 22.72 9.49 12.97
CA GLY A 116 23.91 8.64 12.85
C GLY A 116 23.94 7.48 13.85
N ASP A 117 22.79 7.08 14.40
CA ASP A 117 22.74 6.16 15.54
C ASP A 117 22.93 4.70 15.10
N GLU A 118 23.90 4.03 15.71
CA GLU A 118 24.20 2.61 15.51
C GLU A 118 23.29 1.72 16.37
N ASP A 119 22.78 2.25 17.49
CA ASP A 119 21.93 1.51 18.44
C ASP A 119 20.44 1.69 18.13
N LEU A 120 19.82 0.61 17.64
CA LEU A 120 18.38 0.52 17.37
C LEU A 120 17.52 0.91 18.59
N SER A 121 17.98 0.65 19.81
CA SER A 121 17.18 0.83 21.03
C SER A 121 17.03 2.31 21.39
N ALA A 122 18.11 3.09 21.30
CA ALA A 122 18.09 4.54 21.50
C ALA A 122 17.31 5.27 20.40
N PHE A 123 17.31 4.69 19.20
CA PHE A 123 16.50 5.13 18.07
C PHE A 123 14.99 4.89 18.30
N GLU A 124 14.59 3.68 18.71
CA GLU A 124 13.20 3.34 19.02
C GLU A 124 12.63 4.24 20.13
N ALA A 125 13.41 4.50 21.19
CA ALA A 125 12.97 5.33 22.31
C ALA A 125 12.56 6.76 21.88
N ARG A 126 13.29 7.38 20.95
CA ARG A 126 12.98 8.72 20.43
C ARG A 126 11.82 8.71 19.43
N LEU A 127 11.73 7.66 18.61
CA LEU A 127 10.62 7.50 17.68
C LEU A 127 9.27 7.32 18.39
N LEU A 128 9.29 6.66 19.56
CA LEU A 128 8.14 6.49 20.44
C LEU A 128 7.78 7.78 21.21
N ASP A 129 8.76 8.65 21.49
CA ASP A 129 8.58 9.94 22.18
C ASP A 129 7.90 10.99 21.27
N ASP A 130 8.17 10.96 19.96
CA ASP A 130 7.59 11.87 18.95
C ASP A 130 6.14 11.51 18.54
N GLY A 131 5.40 10.83 19.42
CA GLY A 131 3.95 10.66 19.33
C GLY A 131 3.44 9.33 18.75
N LEU A 132 4.30 8.36 18.45
CA LEU A 132 3.84 7.01 18.08
C LEU A 132 3.55 6.18 19.35
N GLN A 133 2.30 6.25 19.81
CA GLN A 133 1.84 5.48 20.97
C GLN A 133 1.99 3.98 20.71
N ARG A 134 2.62 3.27 21.64
CA ARG A 134 2.71 1.81 21.62
C ARG A 134 1.28 1.24 21.75
N ALA A 135 0.71 0.76 20.66
CA ALA A 135 -0.60 0.13 20.73
C ALA A 135 -0.51 -1.14 21.61
N HIS A 136 -1.34 -1.22 22.65
CA HIS A 136 -1.43 -2.38 23.56
C HIS A 136 -2.15 -3.58 22.95
N SER A 137 -2.39 -3.60 21.63
CA SER A 137 -3.22 -4.61 20.99
C SER A 137 -2.43 -5.89 20.70
N SER A 138 -2.30 -6.72 21.74
CA SER A 138 -2.42 -8.19 21.72
C SER A 138 -2.39 -8.68 23.17
N PRO A 139 -3.26 -9.64 23.57
CA PRO A 139 -3.15 -10.24 24.89
C PRO A 139 -1.76 -10.88 24.98
N THR A 140 -0.97 -10.43 25.95
CA THR A 140 0.37 -10.93 26.22
C THR A 140 0.34 -12.45 26.29
N LEU A 141 1.05 -13.12 25.37
CA LEU A 141 1.35 -14.55 25.48
C LEU A 141 2.01 -14.75 26.87
N PRO A 142 1.55 -15.71 27.70
CA PRO A 142 2.09 -15.86 29.05
C PRO A 142 3.61 -16.02 28.98
N GLN A 143 4.35 -15.07 29.56
CA GLN A 143 5.77 -15.27 29.81
C GLN A 143 5.91 -16.40 30.84
N GLU A 144 6.56 -17.50 30.44
CA GLU A 144 7.04 -18.49 31.40
C GLU A 144 7.89 -17.77 32.47
N PRO A 145 7.60 -17.95 33.77
CA PRO A 145 8.43 -17.37 34.80
C PRO A 145 9.81 -18.04 34.78
N GLN A 146 10.84 -17.20 34.78
CA GLN A 146 12.25 -17.59 34.88
C GLN A 146 12.46 -18.59 36.02
N LYS A 147 13.01 -19.75 35.69
CA LYS A 147 13.36 -20.82 36.64
C LYS A 147 14.42 -20.32 37.63
N LYS A 148 14.03 -20.09 38.89
CA LYS A 148 14.95 -20.13 40.03
C LYS A 148 14.97 -21.55 40.60
N SER A 149 16.15 -22.15 40.55
CA SER A 149 16.48 -23.46 41.12
C SER A 149 16.37 -23.48 42.65
N ARG A 150 15.73 -24.51 43.22
CA ARG A 150 16.27 -25.42 44.27
C ARG A 150 15.14 -26.16 45.03
N GLY A 151 15.25 -27.50 45.08
CA GLY A 151 15.04 -28.25 46.34
C GLY A 151 13.78 -29.10 46.53
N HIS A 152 13.88 -30.38 46.18
CA HIS A 152 13.48 -31.58 46.94
C HIS A 152 12.01 -31.87 47.38
N LYS A 153 11.57 -33.06 46.92
CA LYS A 153 10.89 -34.19 47.62
C LYS A 153 9.38 -34.46 47.44
N THR A 154 9.16 -35.63 46.84
CA THR A 154 8.27 -36.76 47.21
C THR A 154 6.74 -36.71 47.02
N SER A 155 6.31 -37.59 46.11
CA SER A 155 5.36 -38.71 46.32
C SER A 155 3.93 -38.63 45.74
N ARG A 156 3.60 -39.72 45.03
CA ARG A 156 2.32 -40.46 44.91
C ARG A 156 1.16 -39.91 44.04
N SER A 157 1.14 -40.41 42.80
CA SER A 157 0.12 -41.27 42.13
C SER A 157 -1.37 -41.17 42.53
N LEU A 158 -2.27 -40.90 41.56
CA LEU A 158 -3.13 -41.89 40.85
C LEU A 158 -4.35 -41.23 40.16
N LYS A 159 -4.75 -41.84 39.02
CA LYS A 159 -6.05 -41.77 38.30
C LYS A 159 -6.40 -40.42 37.65
N GLY A 160 -6.75 -40.32 36.38
CA GLY A 160 -7.37 -41.29 35.48
C GLY A 160 -8.80 -40.87 35.25
N THR A 161 -9.09 -40.20 34.12
CA THR A 161 -10.44 -40.12 33.57
C THR A 161 -10.39 -39.75 32.09
N SER A 162 -10.91 -40.70 31.32
CA SER A 162 -11.33 -40.66 29.93
C SER A 162 -12.34 -39.55 29.64
N CYS A 163 -12.28 -38.97 28.44
CA CYS A 163 -13.45 -38.39 27.79
C CYS A 163 -13.91 -39.33 26.66
N SER A 164 -14.93 -40.13 26.97
CA SER A 164 -15.71 -40.87 25.99
C SER A 164 -17.01 -40.10 25.70
N SER A 165 -17.16 -39.74 24.43
CA SER A 165 -18.37 -39.86 23.59
C SER A 165 -19.76 -39.51 24.14
N SER A 166 -20.46 -38.67 23.39
CA SER A 166 -21.80 -38.93 22.84
C SER A 166 -21.96 -38.06 21.60
N SER A 167 -22.04 -38.52 20.34
CA SER A 167 -22.89 -39.51 19.66
C SER A 167 -24.38 -39.20 19.72
N SER A 168 -24.98 -39.07 18.53
CA SER A 168 -26.32 -39.54 18.10
C SER A 168 -27.03 -38.47 17.26
N THR A 169 -27.65 -38.74 16.11
CA THR A 169 -27.84 -39.95 15.29
C THR A 169 -28.53 -39.53 14.00
N ASP A 170 -28.17 -40.22 12.92
CA ASP A 170 -28.96 -40.70 11.78
C ASP A 170 -30.39 -40.19 11.51
N ARG A 171 -30.70 -39.95 10.22
CA ARG A 171 -31.43 -40.94 9.39
C ARG A 171 -31.53 -40.56 7.89
N LYS A 172 -30.87 -41.40 7.08
CA LYS A 172 -31.27 -42.07 5.81
C LYS A 172 -32.80 -42.06 5.55
N LYS A 173 -33.40 -42.11 4.34
CA LYS A 173 -33.07 -42.71 3.02
C LYS A 173 -34.26 -42.40 2.07
N ASN A 174 -34.08 -42.15 0.78
CA ASN A 174 -34.48 -42.96 -0.41
C ASN A 174 -34.74 -41.93 -1.53
N GLY A 175 -34.36 -42.08 -2.80
CA GLY A 175 -34.26 -43.29 -3.63
C GLY A 175 -35.50 -43.37 -4.51
N GLY A 176 -35.39 -43.02 -5.80
CA GLY A 176 -36.46 -43.15 -6.80
C GLY A 176 -36.04 -42.62 -8.17
N GLU A 177 -35.84 -43.56 -9.11
CA GLU A 177 -35.42 -43.38 -10.50
C GLU A 177 -36.43 -42.68 -11.42
N LYS A 178 -35.88 -42.17 -12.53
CA LYS A 178 -36.45 -41.69 -13.81
C LYS A 178 -37.25 -42.79 -14.56
N PRO A 179 -38.08 -42.50 -15.61
CA PRO A 179 -37.61 -42.04 -16.95
C PRO A 179 -38.58 -41.07 -17.70
N GLU A 180 -38.09 -40.31 -18.70
CA GLU A 180 -38.49 -40.30 -20.15
C GLU A 180 -39.96 -39.88 -20.41
N GLU A 181 -40.41 -39.12 -21.40
CA GLU A 181 -39.95 -38.57 -22.70
C GLU A 181 -41.05 -37.56 -23.13
N GLU A 182 -40.79 -36.82 -24.20
CA GLU A 182 -41.76 -36.34 -25.21
C GLU A 182 -41.89 -34.82 -25.40
N ALA A 183 -41.92 -34.50 -26.69
CA ALA A 183 -41.71 -33.24 -27.36
C ALA A 183 -43.01 -32.43 -27.56
N ALA A 184 -42.85 -31.11 -27.67
CA ALA A 184 -43.44 -30.24 -28.70
C ALA A 184 -43.02 -28.79 -28.41
#